data_AF-A0A931KX81-F1
#
_entry.id   AF-A0A931KX81-F1
#
_cell.length_a   1.000
_cell.length_b   1.000
_cell.length_c   1.000
_cell.angle_alpha   90.00
_cell.angle_beta   90.00
_cell.angle_gamma   90.00
#
_symmetry.space_group_name_H-M   'P 1'
#
loop_
_entity.id
_entity.type
_entity.pdbx_description
1 polymer ?
#
loop_
_entity_poly.entity_id
_entity_poly.type
_entity_poly.pdbx_seq_one_letter_code
_entity_poly.pdbx_strand_id
1 'polypeptide(L)'
;MTDPALRLRTTLHPRGPAAAIVLTDEQVAQVGGGAKAFPVRVTVAGHSFEGRVARMGGENLVGLNAAVRKAAGVSPGDEVDVVIVADAAPRTVEIPPALQAALDSDAAARAAFDGLAYSHRKEFARWVAEAKRDETRDRRVAETLTMLAEGRAR
;
A
#
# COMPACT_ATOMS: atom_id res chain seq x y z
N MET A 1 5.84 -14.57 -16.24
CA MET A 1 6.02 -13.21 -16.79
C MET A 1 6.86 -12.46 -15.78
N THR A 2 8.09 -12.11 -16.12
CA THR A 2 9.02 -11.45 -15.19
C THR A 2 8.51 -10.03 -14.96
N ASP A 3 8.17 -9.67 -13.72
CA ASP A 3 7.77 -8.29 -13.40
C ASP A 3 8.85 -7.31 -13.86
N PRO A 4 8.48 -6.18 -14.51
CA PRO A 4 9.44 -5.22 -14.99
C PRO A 4 10.21 -4.61 -13.81
N ALA A 5 11.49 -4.93 -13.73
CA ALA A 5 12.41 -4.42 -12.72
C ALA A 5 13.26 -3.31 -13.33
N LEU A 6 13.13 -2.10 -12.79
CA LEU A 6 14.01 -0.98 -13.10
C LEU A 6 15.24 -1.04 -12.20
N ARG A 7 16.43 -1.05 -12.79
CA ARG A 7 17.71 -0.99 -12.09
C ARG A 7 18.42 0.28 -12.50
N LEU A 8 18.78 1.12 -11.54
CA LEU A 8 19.53 2.34 -11.81
C LEU A 8 20.47 2.67 -10.65
N ARG A 9 21.50 3.44 -10.98
CA ARG A 9 22.34 4.13 -10.02
C ARG A 9 21.88 5.58 -9.93
N THR A 10 21.64 6.08 -8.73
CA THR A 10 21.05 7.41 -8.51
C THR A 10 21.50 8.01 -7.18
N THR A 11 21.29 9.32 -7.04
CA THR A 11 21.54 10.06 -5.81
C THR A 11 20.26 10.21 -5.00
N LEU A 12 20.34 9.99 -3.69
CA LEU A 12 19.21 10.21 -2.78
C LEU A 12 19.01 11.70 -2.51
N HIS A 13 17.95 12.29 -3.06
CA HIS A 13 17.66 13.72 -2.88
C HIS A 13 16.99 13.99 -1.52
N PRO A 14 17.42 15.01 -0.75
CA PRO A 14 16.79 15.36 0.52
C PRO A 14 15.35 15.88 0.30
N ARG A 15 14.41 15.43 1.14
CA ARG A 15 13.02 15.88 1.16
C ARG A 15 12.57 16.07 2.62
N GLY A 16 12.91 17.21 3.21
CA GLY A 16 12.68 17.46 4.64
C GLY A 16 13.39 16.40 5.50
N PRO A 17 12.69 15.70 6.42
CA PRO A 17 13.29 14.60 7.20
C PRO A 17 13.45 13.30 6.38
N ALA A 18 12.94 13.25 5.15
CA ALA A 18 13.01 12.12 4.24
C ALA A 18 14.16 12.26 3.21
N ALA A 19 14.46 11.17 2.50
CA ALA A 19 15.16 11.25 1.21
C ALA A 19 14.25 10.67 0.12
N ALA A 20 14.56 10.95 -1.14
CA ALA A 20 13.80 10.44 -2.27
C ALA A 20 14.70 10.06 -3.44
N ILE A 21 14.31 8.98 -4.12
CA ILE A 21 14.78 8.66 -5.45
C ILE A 21 13.89 9.41 -6.43
N VAL A 22 14.48 10.20 -7.33
CA VAL A 22 13.75 10.91 -8.39
C VAL A 22 13.82 10.05 -9.67
N LEU A 23 12.66 9.85 -10.30
CA LEU A 23 12.51 9.04 -11.50
C LEU A 23 12.05 9.89 -12.69
N THR A 24 12.57 9.60 -13.86
CA THR A 24 12.07 10.18 -15.12
C THR A 24 10.70 9.59 -15.48
N ASP A 25 9.93 10.28 -16.33
CA ASP A 25 8.66 9.75 -16.82
C ASP A 25 8.82 8.40 -17.55
N GLU A 26 9.93 8.20 -18.26
CA GLU A 26 10.27 6.94 -18.94
C GLU A 26 10.51 5.79 -17.95
N GLN A 27 11.27 6.05 -16.89
CA GLN A 27 11.53 5.08 -15.82
C GLN A 27 10.26 4.67 -15.09
N VAL A 28 9.35 5.63 -14.84
CA VAL A 28 8.04 5.35 -14.26
C VAL A 28 7.18 4.52 -15.21
N ALA A 29 7.17 4.83 -16.51
CA ALA A 29 6.42 4.07 -17.50
C ALA A 29 6.91 2.63 -17.62
N GLN A 30 8.22 2.39 -17.54
CA GLN A 30 8.84 1.07 -17.58
C GLN A 30 8.33 0.15 -16.46
N VAL A 31 8.18 0.68 -15.23
CA VAL A 31 7.76 -0.11 -14.07
C VAL A 31 6.24 -0.14 -13.92
N GLY A 32 5.59 1.01 -14.11
CA GLY A 32 4.19 1.23 -13.77
C GLY A 32 3.20 1.00 -14.90
N GLY A 33 3.65 0.65 -16.11
CA GLY A 33 2.76 0.44 -17.26
C GLY A 33 1.90 1.66 -17.60
N GLY A 34 2.41 2.87 -17.36
CA GLY A 34 1.69 4.13 -17.59
C GLY A 34 0.89 4.68 -16.39
N ALA A 35 0.83 3.96 -15.27
CA ALA A 35 0.24 4.49 -14.04
C ALA A 35 1.09 5.65 -13.47
N LYS A 36 0.45 6.76 -13.10
CA LYS A 36 1.13 7.94 -12.51
C LYS A 36 1.52 7.76 -11.03
N ALA A 37 0.87 6.82 -10.34
CA ALA A 37 1.19 6.49 -8.96
C ALA A 37 0.80 5.04 -8.66
N PHE A 38 1.73 4.26 -8.13
CA PHE A 38 1.54 2.84 -7.87
C PHE A 38 2.52 2.37 -6.80
N PRO A 39 2.17 1.30 -6.06
CA PRO A 39 3.08 0.72 -5.08
C PRO A 39 4.26 0.03 -5.76
N VAL A 40 5.40 0.05 -5.09
CA VAL A 40 6.63 -0.56 -5.56
C VAL A 40 7.35 -1.27 -4.43
N ARG A 41 8.07 -2.34 -4.75
CA ARG A 41 9.13 -2.86 -3.89
C ARG A 41 10.45 -2.27 -4.35
N VAL A 42 11.16 -1.65 -3.41
CA VAL A 42 12.40 -0.93 -3.70
C VAL A 42 13.52 -1.58 -2.90
N THR A 43 14.65 -1.84 -3.53
CA THR A 43 15.84 -2.38 -2.89
C THR A 43 16.98 -1.38 -3.05
N VAL A 44 17.56 -0.95 -1.93
CA VAL A 44 18.67 0.02 -1.86
C VAL A 44 19.74 -0.58 -0.96
N ALA A 45 20.99 -0.62 -1.42
CA ALA A 45 22.12 -1.16 -0.65
C ALA A 45 21.85 -2.56 -0.05
N GLY A 46 21.11 -3.41 -0.78
CA GLY A 46 20.72 -4.75 -0.32
C GLY A 46 19.52 -4.80 0.64
N HIS A 47 18.98 -3.66 1.07
CA HIS A 47 17.79 -3.58 1.90
C HIS A 47 16.52 -3.33 1.06
N SER A 48 15.55 -4.25 1.15
CA SER A 48 14.27 -4.14 0.45
C SER A 48 13.17 -3.58 1.36
N PHE A 49 12.37 -2.66 0.83
CA PHE A 49 11.21 -2.09 1.51
C PHE A 49 10.04 -1.86 0.56
N GLU A 50 8.84 -1.74 1.12
CA GLU A 50 7.64 -1.34 0.40
C GLU A 50 7.58 0.19 0.29
N GLY A 51 7.43 0.68 -0.93
CA GLY A 51 7.36 2.08 -1.27
C GLY A 51 6.21 2.38 -2.21
N ARG A 52 6.17 3.63 -2.67
CA ARG A 52 5.20 4.08 -3.67
C ARG A 52 5.89 5.06 -4.59
N VAL A 53 5.68 4.88 -5.90
CA VAL A 53 5.94 5.93 -6.89
C VAL A 53 4.77 6.90 -6.82
N ALA A 54 5.08 8.17 -6.62
CA ALA A 54 4.10 9.25 -6.64
C ALA A 54 4.68 10.47 -7.37
N ARG A 55 3.80 11.28 -7.97
CA ARG A 55 4.18 12.55 -8.56
C ARG A 55 3.90 13.69 -7.56
N MET A 56 4.93 14.40 -7.12
CA MET A 56 4.79 15.57 -6.24
C MET A 56 5.59 16.74 -6.82
N GLY A 57 4.98 17.93 -6.90
CA GLY A 57 5.67 19.12 -7.43
C GLY A 57 6.13 19.00 -8.89
N GLY A 58 5.55 18.07 -9.66
CA GLY A 58 5.93 17.82 -11.06
C GLY A 58 6.97 16.70 -11.25
N GLU A 59 7.59 16.22 -10.18
CA GLU A 59 8.61 15.16 -10.20
C GLU A 59 8.01 13.81 -9.79
N ASN A 60 8.46 12.72 -10.41
CA ASN A 60 8.14 11.38 -9.93
C ASN A 60 9.17 10.94 -8.91
N LEU A 61 8.71 10.41 -7.79
CA LEU A 61 9.59 10.07 -6.69
C LEU A 61 9.15 8.84 -5.92
N VAL A 62 10.14 8.20 -5.30
CA VAL A 62 9.98 7.17 -4.29
C VAL A 62 10.63 7.65 -3.01
N GLY A 63 9.85 7.79 -1.94
CA GLY A 63 10.33 8.28 -0.65
C GLY A 63 10.96 7.20 0.22
N LEU A 64 12.04 7.56 0.91
CA LEU A 64 12.69 6.79 1.96
C LEU A 64 12.56 7.57 3.28
N ASN A 65 11.73 7.04 4.18
CA ASN A 65 11.60 7.59 5.53
C ASN A 65 12.86 7.31 6.37
N ALA A 66 12.94 7.93 7.55
CA ALA A 66 14.12 7.81 8.42
C ALA A 66 14.42 6.36 8.85
N ALA A 67 13.40 5.55 9.07
CA ALA A 67 13.57 4.15 9.48
C ALA A 67 14.17 3.30 8.35
N VAL A 68 13.65 3.44 7.12
CA VAL A 68 14.17 2.76 5.92
C VAL A 68 15.61 3.17 5.65
N ARG A 69 15.93 4.47 5.73
CA ARG A 69 17.30 4.96 5.54
C ARG A 69 18.28 4.37 6.57
N LYS A 70 17.89 4.37 7.84
CA LYS A 70 18.70 3.80 8.91
C LYS A 70 18.92 2.29 8.72
N ALA A 71 17.89 1.56 8.29
CA ALA A 71 17.98 0.13 8.04
C ALA A 71 18.84 -0.21 6.80
N ALA A 72 18.77 0.62 5.75
CA ALA A 72 19.59 0.49 4.56
C ALA A 72 21.02 1.06 4.73
N GLY A 73 21.30 1.79 5.80
CA GLY A 73 22.60 2.42 6.04
C GLY A 73 22.92 3.56 5.08
N VAL A 74 21.90 4.27 4.58
CA VAL A 74 22.04 5.33 3.55
C VAL A 74 21.62 6.71 4.07
N SER A 75 22.23 7.74 3.54
CA SER A 75 21.99 9.14 3.85
C SER A 75 21.52 9.93 2.62
N PRO A 76 20.78 11.04 2.81
CA PRO A 76 20.55 11.98 1.71
C PRO A 76 21.89 12.46 1.14
N GLY A 77 22.02 12.47 -0.18
CA GLY A 77 23.26 12.79 -0.90
C GLY A 77 24.06 11.57 -1.36
N ASP A 78 23.80 10.39 -0.81
CA ASP A 78 24.53 9.18 -1.21
C ASP A 78 24.14 8.75 -2.63
N GLU A 79 25.13 8.28 -3.39
CA GLU A 79 24.91 7.50 -4.60
C GLU A 79 24.67 6.04 -4.24
N VAL A 80 23.57 5.49 -4.75
CA VAL A 80 23.13 4.13 -4.45
C VAL A 80 22.66 3.41 -5.71
N ASP A 81 22.94 2.11 -5.76
CA ASP A 81 22.30 1.20 -6.69
C ASP A 81 20.91 0.82 -6.18
N VAL A 82 19.90 1.01 -7.02
CA VAL A 82 18.49 0.81 -6.69
C VAL A 82 17.85 -0.16 -7.67
N VAL A 83 17.07 -1.08 -7.11
CA VAL A 83 16.14 -1.92 -7.87
C VAL A 83 14.72 -1.58 -7.49
N ILE A 84 13.87 -1.21 -8.45
CA ILE A 84 12.46 -0.88 -8.25
C ILE A 84 11.62 -1.84 -9.09
N VAL A 85 10.66 -2.48 -8.44
CA VAL A 85 9.71 -3.40 -9.08
C VAL A 85 8.30 -2.96 -8.72
N ALA A 86 7.36 -3.01 -9.67
CA ALA A 86 5.96 -2.79 -9.37
C ALA A 86 5.47 -3.82 -8.34
N ASP A 87 4.83 -3.35 -7.27
CA ASP A 87 4.20 -4.23 -6.31
C ASP A 87 2.76 -4.51 -6.77
N ALA A 88 2.64 -5.43 -7.72
CA ALA A 88 1.36 -5.89 -8.26
C ALA A 88 0.66 -6.92 -7.36
N ALA A 89 1.25 -7.26 -6.20
CA ALA A 89 0.67 -8.24 -5.31
C ALA A 89 -0.74 -7.79 -4.89
N PRO A 90 -1.77 -8.64 -5.04
CA PRO A 90 -3.10 -8.31 -4.58
C PRO A 90 -3.04 -8.09 -3.08
N ARG A 91 -3.36 -6.88 -2.65
CA ARG A 91 -3.46 -6.59 -1.23
C ARG A 91 -4.70 -7.33 -0.68
N THR A 92 -4.48 -8.49 -0.10
CA THR A 92 -5.54 -9.26 0.55
C THR A 92 -5.82 -8.68 1.93
N VAL A 93 -7.10 -8.50 2.25
CA VAL A 93 -7.53 -8.18 3.61
C VAL A 93 -7.81 -9.48 4.33
N GLU A 94 -7.17 -9.69 5.48
CA GLU A 94 -7.53 -10.80 6.37
C GLU A 94 -8.86 -10.45 7.03
N ILE A 95 -9.94 -11.12 6.62
CA ILE A 95 -11.30 -10.88 7.13
C ILE A 95 -11.50 -11.78 8.36
N PRO A 96 -11.84 -11.23 9.53
CA PRO A 96 -12.06 -12.05 10.72
C PRO A 96 -13.27 -12.98 10.53
N PRO A 97 -13.27 -14.20 11.10
CA PRO A 97 -14.31 -15.21 10.84
C PRO A 97 -15.75 -14.72 11.02
N ALA A 98 -16.00 -13.88 12.02
CA ALA A 98 -17.34 -13.33 12.27
C ALA A 98 -17.82 -12.41 11.14
N LEU A 99 -16.94 -11.57 10.58
CA LEU A 99 -17.29 -10.72 9.44
C LEU A 99 -17.39 -11.56 8.16
N GLN A 100 -16.52 -12.55 7.99
CA GLN A 100 -16.56 -13.46 6.84
C GLN A 100 -17.91 -14.18 6.76
N ALA A 101 -18.36 -14.78 7.86
CA ALA A 101 -19.65 -15.49 7.92
C ALA A 101 -20.84 -14.57 7.60
N ALA A 102 -20.79 -13.32 8.05
CA ALA A 102 -21.81 -12.33 7.77
C ALA A 102 -21.84 -11.91 6.28
N LEU A 103 -20.67 -11.69 5.67
CA LEU A 103 -20.55 -11.37 4.25
C LEU A 103 -20.95 -12.57 3.37
N ASP A 104 -20.62 -13.80 3.76
CA ASP A 104 -21.00 -15.00 3.00
C ASP A 104 -22.52 -15.28 3.06
N SER A 105 -23.20 -14.74 4.07
CA SER A 105 -24.66 -14.84 4.24
C SER A 105 -25.44 -13.76 3.49
N ASP A 106 -24.78 -12.72 2.97
CA ASP A 106 -25.40 -11.60 2.26
C ASP A 106 -24.58 -11.20 1.03
N ALA A 107 -25.04 -11.63 -0.14
CA ALA A 107 -24.36 -11.36 -1.41
C ALA A 107 -24.28 -9.87 -1.75
N ALA A 108 -25.25 -9.05 -1.33
CA ALA A 108 -25.23 -7.61 -1.56
C ALA A 108 -24.17 -6.94 -0.68
N ALA A 109 -24.10 -7.31 0.60
CA ALA A 109 -23.07 -6.84 1.51
C ALA A 109 -21.67 -7.29 1.05
N ARG A 110 -21.53 -8.52 0.56
CA ARG A 110 -20.27 -9.03 -0.03
C ARG A 110 -19.82 -8.18 -1.21
N ALA A 111 -20.72 -7.91 -2.16
CA ALA A 111 -20.43 -7.08 -3.33
C ALA A 111 -20.05 -5.65 -2.93
N ALA A 112 -20.78 -5.06 -1.98
CA ALA A 112 -20.49 -3.73 -1.45
C ALA A 112 -19.10 -3.70 -0.78
N PHE A 113 -18.79 -4.69 0.05
CA PHE A 113 -17.49 -4.81 0.72
C PHE A 113 -16.35 -4.96 -0.29
N ASP A 114 -16.47 -5.86 -1.26
CA ASP A 114 -15.44 -6.12 -2.28
C ASP A 114 -15.22 -4.91 -3.20
N GLY A 115 -16.25 -4.09 -3.42
CA GLY A 115 -16.17 -2.83 -4.15
C GLY A 115 -15.44 -1.70 -3.41
N LEU A 116 -15.22 -1.82 -2.10
CA LEU A 116 -14.48 -0.81 -1.33
C LEU A 116 -12.99 -0.81 -1.67
N ALA A 117 -12.38 0.38 -1.58
CA ALA A 117 -10.94 0.53 -1.61
C ALA A 117 -10.30 -0.33 -0.50
N TYR A 118 -9.09 -0.86 -0.76
CA TYR A 118 -8.37 -1.74 0.16
C TYR A 118 -8.26 -1.19 1.58
N SER A 119 -8.03 0.12 1.74
CA SER A 119 -7.93 0.78 3.05
C SER A 119 -9.21 0.62 3.87
N HIS A 120 -10.38 0.82 3.26
CA HIS A 120 -11.66 0.71 3.93
C HIS A 120 -12.00 -0.75 4.28
N ARG A 121 -11.74 -1.68 3.35
CA ARG A 121 -11.88 -3.12 3.66
C ARG A 121 -10.99 -3.53 4.85
N LYS A 122 -9.73 -3.10 4.83
CA LYS A 122 -8.77 -3.35 5.91
C LYS A 122 -9.23 -2.73 7.22
N GLU A 123 -9.80 -1.54 7.18
CA GLU A 123 -10.26 -0.83 8.37
C GLU A 123 -11.47 -1.53 9.02
N PHE A 124 -12.47 -1.93 8.24
CA PHE A 124 -13.58 -2.74 8.75
C PHE A 124 -13.10 -4.06 9.35
N ALA A 125 -12.26 -4.80 8.62
CA ALA A 125 -11.73 -6.09 9.09
C ALA A 125 -10.94 -5.94 10.40
N ARG A 126 -10.03 -4.95 10.47
CA ARG A 126 -9.28 -4.63 11.70
C ARG A 126 -10.22 -4.26 12.84
N TRP A 127 -11.20 -3.40 12.58
CA TRP A 127 -12.13 -2.93 13.60
C TRP A 127 -12.96 -4.08 14.18
N VAL A 128 -13.42 -5.02 13.38
CA VAL A 128 -14.09 -6.23 13.89
C VAL A 128 -13.10 -7.13 14.65
N ALA A 129 -11.89 -7.33 14.12
CA ALA A 129 -10.86 -8.18 14.74
C ALA A 129 -10.39 -7.68 16.11
N GLU A 130 -10.31 -6.37 16.33
CA GLU A 130 -9.90 -5.77 17.62
C GLU A 130 -10.93 -5.96 18.75
N ALA A 131 -12.15 -6.41 18.45
CA ALA A 131 -13.18 -6.64 19.47
C ALA A 131 -12.86 -7.93 20.27
N LYS A 132 -12.52 -7.74 21.55
CA LYS A 132 -12.20 -8.85 22.48
C LYS A 132 -13.42 -9.60 23.00
N ARG A 133 -14.57 -8.94 23.10
CA ARG A 133 -15.84 -9.54 23.57
C ARG A 133 -16.71 -9.90 22.37
N ASP A 134 -17.33 -11.07 22.42
CA ASP A 134 -18.16 -11.58 21.32
C ASP A 134 -19.31 -10.63 21.00
N GLU A 135 -20.03 -10.16 22.02
CA GLU A 135 -21.10 -9.16 21.87
C GLU A 135 -20.64 -7.88 21.13
N THR A 136 -19.42 -7.40 21.44
CA THR A 136 -18.88 -6.22 20.75
C THR A 136 -18.52 -6.54 19.31
N ARG A 137 -18.01 -7.75 19.04
CA ARG A 137 -17.70 -8.20 17.69
C ARG A 137 -18.96 -8.28 16.84
N ASP A 138 -20.00 -8.91 17.37
CA ASP A 138 -21.29 -9.08 16.68
C ASP A 138 -21.93 -7.72 16.38
N ARG A 139 -21.90 -6.78 17.35
CA ARG A 139 -22.36 -5.42 17.14
C ARG A 139 -21.58 -4.70 16.02
N ARG A 140 -20.26 -4.84 15.98
CA ARG A 140 -19.42 -4.24 14.93
C ARG A 140 -19.65 -4.87 13.56
N VAL A 141 -19.93 -6.17 13.51
CA VAL A 141 -20.32 -6.86 12.28
C VAL A 141 -21.64 -6.29 11.76
N ALA A 142 -22.66 -6.20 12.63
CA ALA A 142 -23.95 -5.63 12.26
C ALA A 142 -23.83 -4.18 11.76
N GLU A 143 -23.06 -3.35 12.47
CA GLU A 143 -22.80 -1.96 12.08
C GLU A 143 -22.06 -1.87 10.75
N THR A 144 -21.11 -2.78 10.50
CA THR A 144 -20.41 -2.88 9.21
C THR A 144 -21.40 -3.17 8.08
N LEU A 145 -22.29 -4.15 8.24
CA LEU A 145 -23.30 -4.47 7.22
C LEU A 145 -24.25 -3.29 6.95
N THR A 146 -24.69 -2.57 8.00
CA THR A 146 -25.51 -1.36 7.85
C THR A 146 -24.77 -0.29 7.05
N MET A 147 -23.50 -0.02 7.38
CA MET A 147 -22.70 0.96 6.64
C MET A 147 -22.52 0.57 5.17
N LEU A 148 -22.27 -0.71 4.89
CA LEU A 148 -22.16 -1.22 3.52
C LEU A 148 -23.46 -1.05 2.73
N ALA A 149 -24.61 -1.33 3.35
CA ALA A 149 -25.92 -1.16 2.72
C ALA A 149 -26.21 0.32 2.39
N GLU A 150 -25.69 1.25 3.18
CA GLU A 150 -25.80 2.70 2.95
C GLU A 150 -24.71 3.25 2.02
N GLY A 151 -23.81 2.41 1.51
CA GLY A 151 -22.68 2.84 0.69
C GLY A 151 -21.62 3.64 1.44
N ARG A 152 -21.58 3.54 2.77
CA ARG A 152 -20.61 4.24 3.63
C ARG A 152 -19.36 3.41 3.85
N ALA A 153 -18.22 4.08 3.78
CA ALA A 153 -16.94 3.53 4.17
C ALA A 153 -16.59 3.91 5.61
N ARG A 154 -15.64 3.17 6.20
CA ARG A 154 -15.04 3.48 7.49
C ARG A 154 -13.71 4.20 7.31
#